data_AF-A0A7Y3SYL2-F1
#
_entry.id   AF-A0A7Y3SYL2-F1
#
_cell.length_a   1.000
_cell.length_b   1.000
_cell.length_c   1.000
_cell.angle_alpha   90.00
_cell.angle_beta   90.00
_cell.angle_gamma   90.00
#
_symmetry.space_group_name_H-M   'P 1'
#
loop_
_entity.id
_entity.type
_entity.pdbx_description
1 polymer ?
#
loop_
_entity_poly.entity_id
_entity_poly.type
_entity_poly.pdbx_seq_one_letter_code
_entity_poly.pdbx_strand_id
1 'polypeptide(L)'
;MNCKQCGKILSEDGKVCPSCGTNEDIKNLQKLNDDSEDKINNSKNYILIFKKTTIAVLILLIISLVVTIGKLKVFNNDNIESKPVQQNNLIGTNYNRNLDKAIGDKDVIVFPDKNLEKVVRGAIKKYNGDILKGDVSKIKELKASNANISNLSGIQNLTELTLLYLYNNKIDNIDDLKALTKLTVLDLYNNKIENINALKKLTNLTTLYLWNNKIDNIDSLNGLTNLTVLDLWGNKINDIDALKRLTNLTVLDLSNNKINNINSLKGFTKLNALYLGTNPITDYSITGSYYSDLEDKDFILQ
;
A
#
# COMPACT_ATOMS: atom_id res chain seq x y z
N MET A 1 -7.42 -29.11 -49.86
CA MET A 1 -8.61 -28.82 -49.01
C MET A 1 -8.54 -27.35 -48.58
N ASN A 2 -9.67 -26.66 -48.48
CA ASN A 2 -9.71 -25.27 -47.98
C ASN A 2 -10.00 -25.27 -46.47
N CYS A 3 -9.34 -24.37 -45.74
CA CYS A 3 -9.56 -24.16 -44.31
C CYS A 3 -11.00 -23.70 -44.05
N LYS A 4 -11.74 -24.39 -43.18
CA LYS A 4 -13.13 -24.05 -42.84
C LYS A 4 -13.28 -22.71 -42.12
N GLN A 5 -12.21 -22.19 -41.51
CA GLN A 5 -12.24 -20.97 -40.69
C GLN A 5 -11.94 -19.70 -41.48
N CYS A 6 -11.12 -19.76 -42.53
CA CYS A 6 -10.73 -18.59 -43.32
C CYS A 6 -10.79 -18.77 -44.85
N GLY A 7 -11.18 -19.96 -45.33
CA GLY A 7 -11.36 -20.26 -46.75
C GLY A 7 -10.07 -20.47 -47.57
N LYS A 8 -8.88 -20.24 -47.00
CA LYS A 8 -7.59 -20.39 -47.71
C LYS A 8 -7.15 -21.84 -47.89
N ILE A 9 -6.35 -22.08 -48.91
CA ILE A 9 -5.81 -23.40 -49.27
C ILE A 9 -4.85 -23.89 -48.16
N LEU A 10 -5.04 -25.12 -47.68
CA LEU A 10 -4.16 -25.78 -46.71
C LEU A 10 -2.82 -26.17 -47.35
N SER A 11 -1.77 -26.30 -46.55
CA SER A 11 -0.47 -26.85 -46.98
C SER A 11 -0.60 -28.28 -47.55
N GLU A 12 0.41 -28.75 -48.30
CA GLU A 12 0.37 -29.99 -49.10
C GLU A 12 0.03 -31.27 -48.31
N ASP A 13 0.27 -31.27 -46.99
CA ASP A 13 -0.07 -32.37 -46.07
C ASP A 13 -1.47 -32.26 -45.44
N GLY A 14 -2.22 -31.19 -45.76
CA GLY A 14 -3.60 -30.95 -45.34
C GLY A 14 -3.77 -30.61 -43.86
N LYS A 15 -2.69 -30.40 -43.10
CA LYS A 15 -2.74 -30.26 -41.63
C LYS A 15 -2.56 -28.84 -41.11
N VAL A 16 -1.94 -27.94 -41.88
CA VAL A 16 -1.59 -26.59 -41.40
C VAL A 16 -2.17 -25.51 -42.30
N CYS A 17 -2.97 -24.61 -41.71
CA CYS A 17 -3.43 -23.39 -42.37
C CYS A 17 -2.37 -22.28 -42.17
N PRO A 18 -1.70 -21.78 -43.23
CA PRO A 18 -0.64 -20.78 -43.08
C PRO A 18 -1.08 -19.45 -42.48
N SER A 19 -2.38 -19.13 -42.54
CA SER A 19 -2.95 -17.91 -41.95
C SER A 19 -3.61 -18.13 -40.58
N CYS A 20 -3.79 -19.37 -40.13
CA CYS A 20 -4.54 -19.71 -38.92
C CYS A 20 -3.70 -20.42 -37.84
N GLY A 21 -2.51 -20.92 -38.20
CA GLY A 21 -1.71 -21.80 -37.34
C GLY A 21 -2.22 -23.24 -37.31
N THR A 22 -1.67 -24.03 -36.39
CA THR A 22 -2.15 -25.39 -36.06
C THR A 22 -3.31 -25.33 -35.05
N ASN A 23 -4.08 -26.43 -34.91
CA ASN A 23 -5.11 -26.51 -33.87
C ASN A 23 -4.55 -26.34 -32.43
N GLU A 24 -3.26 -26.59 -32.23
CA GLU A 24 -2.58 -26.40 -30.95
C GLU A 24 -2.25 -24.92 -30.69
N ASP A 25 -1.88 -24.18 -31.74
CA ASP A 25 -1.69 -22.73 -31.68
C ASP A 25 -3.00 -21.99 -31.37
N ILE A 26 -4.13 -22.44 -31.93
CA ILE A 26 -5.46 -21.87 -31.64
C ILE A 26 -5.85 -22.11 -30.18
N LYS A 27 -5.60 -23.30 -29.63
CA LYS A 27 -5.84 -23.58 -28.20
C LYS A 27 -4.97 -22.72 -27.28
N ASN A 28 -3.71 -22.50 -27.66
CA ASN A 28 -2.80 -21.64 -26.90
C ASN A 28 -3.23 -20.17 -26.94
N LEU A 29 -3.72 -19.68 -28.09
CA LEU A 29 -4.27 -18.33 -28.24
C LEU A 29 -5.58 -18.14 -27.47
N GLN A 30 -6.46 -19.14 -27.46
CA GLN A 30 -7.69 -19.12 -26.65
C GLN A 30 -7.35 -19.04 -25.16
N LYS A 31 -6.41 -19.88 -24.69
CA LYS A 31 -5.94 -19.84 -23.30
C LYS A 31 -5.31 -18.50 -22.92
N LEU A 32 -4.52 -17.89 -23.82
CA LEU A 32 -3.96 -16.56 -23.60
C LEU A 32 -5.04 -15.47 -23.53
N ASN A 33 -6.10 -15.58 -24.33
CA ASN A 33 -7.24 -14.68 -24.28
C ASN A 33 -8.02 -14.84 -22.96
N ASP A 34 -8.31 -16.07 -22.55
CA ASP A 34 -8.99 -16.36 -21.27
C ASP A 34 -8.17 -15.82 -20.08
N ASP A 35 -6.85 -16.09 -20.06
CA ASP A 35 -5.92 -15.56 -19.05
C ASP A 35 -5.88 -14.01 -19.04
N SER A 36 -6.07 -13.38 -20.20
CA SER A 36 -6.11 -11.92 -20.32
C SER A 36 -7.44 -11.33 -19.86
N GLU A 37 -8.55 -12.02 -20.13
CA GLU A 37 -9.90 -11.60 -19.75
C GLU A 37 -10.09 -11.74 -18.24
N ASP A 38 -9.57 -12.79 -17.62
CA ASP A 38 -9.52 -12.97 -16.16
C ASP A 38 -8.69 -11.87 -15.48
N LYS A 39 -7.52 -11.51 -16.03
CA LYS A 39 -6.72 -10.39 -15.52
C LYS A 39 -7.45 -9.05 -15.61
N ILE A 40 -8.17 -8.81 -16.71
CA ILE A 40 -8.98 -7.59 -16.90
C ILE A 40 -10.16 -7.58 -15.93
N ASN A 41 -10.85 -8.69 -15.74
CA ASN A 41 -12.00 -8.79 -14.83
C ASN A 41 -11.58 -8.67 -13.37
N ASN A 42 -10.47 -9.28 -12.97
CA ASN A 42 -9.87 -9.06 -11.66
C ASN A 42 -9.49 -7.59 -11.46
N SER A 43 -8.81 -6.97 -12.44
CA SER A 43 -8.47 -5.54 -12.40
C SER A 43 -9.72 -4.65 -12.26
N LYS A 44 -10.82 -4.97 -12.98
CA LYS A 44 -12.10 -4.26 -12.87
C LYS A 44 -12.75 -4.43 -11.49
N ASN A 45 -12.70 -5.63 -10.92
CA ASN A 45 -13.23 -5.89 -9.58
C ASN A 45 -12.41 -5.15 -8.51
N TYR A 46 -11.07 -5.16 -8.59
CA TYR A 46 -10.23 -4.35 -7.71
C TYR A 46 -10.55 -2.85 -7.84
N ILE A 47 -10.71 -2.32 -9.05
CA ILE A 47 -11.10 -0.91 -9.26
C ILE A 47 -12.49 -0.61 -8.67
N LEU A 48 -13.45 -1.53 -8.81
CA LEU A 48 -14.80 -1.36 -8.28
C LEU A 48 -14.82 -1.36 -6.75
N ILE A 49 -14.06 -2.26 -6.13
CA ILE A 49 -13.87 -2.35 -4.67
C ILE A 49 -13.13 -1.10 -4.16
N PHE A 50 -12.04 -0.67 -4.83
CA PHE A 50 -11.33 0.58 -4.50
C PHE A 50 -12.23 1.81 -4.60
N LYS A 51 -13.10 1.88 -5.61
CA LYS A 51 -14.07 2.98 -5.73
C LYS A 51 -15.07 2.96 -4.58
N LYS A 52 -15.59 1.79 -4.18
CA LYS A 52 -16.51 1.67 -3.05
C LYS A 52 -15.86 2.07 -1.72
N THR A 53 -14.65 1.62 -1.45
CA THR A 53 -13.92 1.97 -0.20
C THR A 53 -13.49 3.43 -0.17
N THR A 54 -13.03 3.99 -1.29
CA THR A 54 -12.65 5.42 -1.38
C THR A 54 -13.85 6.34 -1.14
N ILE A 55 -15.02 6.00 -1.68
CA ILE A 55 -16.27 6.76 -1.46
C ILE A 55 -16.69 6.70 0.01
N ALA A 56 -16.61 5.53 0.65
CA ALA A 56 -16.94 5.37 2.07
C ALA A 56 -16.04 6.23 2.98
N VAL A 57 -14.73 6.30 2.67
CA VAL A 57 -13.78 7.16 3.41
C VAL A 57 -14.08 8.65 3.21
N LEU A 58 -14.42 9.08 2.00
CA LEU A 58 -14.83 10.46 1.71
C LEU A 58 -16.11 10.85 2.48
N ILE A 59 -17.09 9.95 2.58
CA ILE A 59 -18.33 10.18 3.34
C ILE A 59 -18.02 10.35 4.84
N LEU A 60 -17.13 9.53 5.41
CA LEU A 60 -16.72 9.64 6.82
C LEU A 60 -15.95 10.93 7.10
N LEU A 61 -15.09 11.39 6.18
CA LEU A 61 -14.39 12.67 6.29
C LEU A 61 -15.34 13.87 6.23
N ILE A 62 -16.37 13.81 5.37
CA ILE A 62 -17.41 14.85 5.29
C ILE A 62 -18.23 14.90 6.58
N ILE A 63 -18.63 13.74 7.13
CA ILE A 63 -19.34 13.67 8.42
C ILE A 63 -18.49 14.26 9.55
N SER A 64 -17.20 13.94 9.61
CA SER A 64 -16.27 14.51 10.60
C SER A 64 -16.08 16.02 10.45
N LEU A 65 -16.06 16.53 9.21
CA LEU A 65 -15.96 17.98 8.94
C LEU A 65 -17.23 18.73 9.37
N VAL A 66 -18.42 18.17 9.11
CA VAL A 66 -19.71 18.74 9.53
C VAL A 66 -19.82 18.81 11.06
N VAL A 67 -19.38 17.75 11.77
CA VAL A 67 -19.35 17.73 13.25
C VAL A 67 -18.38 18.79 13.80
N THR A 68 -17.26 19.03 13.13
CA THR A 68 -16.25 20.01 13.56
C THR A 68 -16.74 21.45 13.34
N ILE A 69 -17.41 21.72 12.22
CA ILE A 69 -18.03 23.04 11.94
C ILE A 69 -19.19 23.32 12.89
N GLY A 70 -19.95 22.29 13.30
CA GLY A 70 -20.98 22.39 14.33
C GLY A 70 -20.45 22.84 15.71
N LYS A 71 -19.18 22.50 16.03
CA LYS A 71 -18.51 22.94 17.27
C LYS A 71 -17.95 24.37 17.20
N LEU A 72 -17.82 24.94 16.00
CA LEU A 72 -17.26 26.28 15.78
C LEU A 72 -18.28 27.43 15.85
N LYS A 73 -19.56 27.16 16.11
CA LYS A 73 -20.62 28.19 16.23
C LYS A 73 -20.83 28.76 17.64
N VAL A 74 -20.01 28.38 18.63
CA VAL A 74 -20.15 28.85 20.02
C VAL A 74 -18.83 29.41 20.54
N PHE A 75 -18.34 30.50 19.95
CA PHE A 75 -17.39 31.41 20.60
C PHE A 75 -17.54 32.81 19.98
N ASN A 76 -18.38 33.64 20.60
CA ASN A 76 -18.31 35.09 20.48
C ASN A 76 -17.40 35.61 21.60
N ASN A 77 -16.46 36.49 21.27
CA ASN A 77 -16.20 37.72 22.05
C ASN A 77 -15.17 38.62 21.34
N ASP A 78 -15.66 39.77 20.89
CA ASP A 78 -15.23 41.15 21.13
C ASP A 78 -13.73 41.56 21.12
N ASN A 79 -13.50 42.54 20.22
CA ASN A 79 -12.68 43.76 20.34
C ASN A 79 -11.22 43.69 20.80
N ILE A 80 -10.27 43.99 19.89
CA ILE A 80 -9.08 44.82 20.18
C ILE A 80 -8.73 45.70 18.97
N GLU A 81 -8.57 47.00 19.23
CA GLU A 81 -8.21 48.11 18.32
C GLU A 81 -6.83 47.98 17.65
N SER A 82 -6.69 48.64 16.51
CA SER A 82 -5.48 48.80 15.72
C SER A 82 -4.64 50.03 16.14
N LYS A 83 -3.31 49.89 16.16
CA LYS A 83 -2.34 51.00 16.05
C LYS A 83 -1.17 50.62 15.11
N PRO A 84 -0.58 51.58 14.38
CA PRO A 84 0.36 51.29 13.29
C PRO A 84 1.79 51.09 13.80
N VAL A 85 2.54 50.19 13.15
CA VAL A 85 3.97 49.94 13.40
C VAL A 85 4.82 50.81 12.48
N GLN A 86 5.77 51.55 13.06
CA GLN A 86 6.78 52.33 12.36
C GLN A 86 7.88 51.41 11.78
N GLN A 87 8.28 51.72 10.55
CA GLN A 87 9.35 51.08 9.81
C GLN A 87 10.69 51.73 10.20
N ASN A 88 11.62 50.98 10.79
CA ASN A 88 13.00 51.43 10.98
C ASN A 88 13.98 50.42 10.36
N ASN A 89 14.66 50.89 9.31
CA ASN A 89 15.89 50.36 8.76
C ASN A 89 17.01 50.38 9.80
N LEU A 90 17.74 49.27 9.95
CA LEU A 90 19.11 49.28 10.44
C LEU A 90 19.98 48.37 9.56
N ILE A 91 21.04 48.99 9.07
CA ILE A 91 22.05 48.51 8.12
C ILE A 91 23.07 47.66 8.91
N GLY A 92 23.67 46.67 8.22
CA GLY A 92 24.33 45.53 8.85
C GLY A 92 25.64 45.81 9.59
N THR A 93 26.05 44.81 10.37
CA THR A 93 27.44 44.53 10.74
C THR A 93 27.64 43.03 11.01
N ASN A 94 28.71 42.47 10.43
CA ASN A 94 29.43 41.26 10.82
C ASN A 94 28.63 39.98 11.15
N TYR A 95 28.35 39.20 10.09
CA TYR A 95 27.96 37.80 10.22
C TYR A 95 29.18 36.96 10.66
N ASN A 96 29.22 36.61 11.93
CA ASN A 96 30.30 35.87 12.54
C ASN A 96 30.20 34.39 12.12
N ARG A 97 30.90 33.98 11.05
CA ARG A 97 30.93 32.60 10.50
C ARG A 97 31.33 31.50 11.50
N ASN A 98 31.75 31.87 12.71
CA ASN A 98 32.16 30.96 13.77
C ASN A 98 31.04 30.66 14.80
N LEU A 99 29.89 31.35 14.76
CA LEU A 99 28.72 31.00 15.60
C LEU A 99 27.82 29.93 14.96
N ASP A 100 27.81 29.80 13.63
CA ASP A 100 27.01 28.79 12.90
C ASP A 100 27.49 27.36 13.14
N LYS A 101 28.76 27.16 13.56
CA LYS A 101 29.28 25.83 13.93
C LYS A 101 28.90 25.37 15.34
N ALA A 102 28.37 26.26 16.18
CA ALA A 102 28.07 25.96 17.58
C ALA A 102 26.56 25.79 17.87
N ILE A 103 25.69 26.15 16.93
CA ILE A 103 24.23 25.99 17.04
C ILE A 103 23.75 25.02 15.96
N GLY A 104 23.97 23.73 16.20
CA GLY A 104 23.02 22.69 15.82
C GLY A 104 23.01 22.21 14.36
N ASP A 105 24.12 21.66 13.88
CA ASP A 105 24.17 20.71 12.74
C ASP A 105 23.38 19.38 13.02
N LYS A 106 22.53 19.35 14.06
CA LYS A 106 21.86 18.16 14.60
C LYS A 106 20.39 18.00 14.19
N ASP A 107 19.78 19.03 13.61
CA ASP A 107 18.33 19.01 13.31
C ASP A 107 18.01 19.06 11.81
N VAL A 108 19.00 19.19 10.93
CA VAL A 108 18.81 19.13 9.48
C VAL A 108 18.55 17.68 9.05
N ILE A 109 17.43 17.46 8.38
CA ILE A 109 17.06 16.17 7.81
C ILE A 109 17.46 16.14 6.35
N VAL A 110 18.23 15.11 5.99
CA VAL A 110 18.65 14.85 4.61
C VAL A 110 17.80 13.73 4.03
N PHE A 111 17.24 13.98 2.85
CA PHE A 111 16.57 12.98 2.01
C PHE A 111 17.44 12.73 0.77
N PRO A 112 18.19 11.61 0.71
CA PRO A 112 19.01 11.29 -0.45
C PRO A 112 18.19 11.12 -1.74
N ASP A 113 16.99 10.57 -1.62
CA ASP A 113 16.04 10.46 -2.73
C ASP A 113 15.34 11.81 -2.96
N LYS A 114 15.61 12.45 -4.11
CA LYS A 114 15.05 13.76 -4.45
C LYS A 114 13.54 13.74 -4.70
N ASN A 115 12.98 12.58 -5.06
CA ASN A 115 11.54 12.45 -5.20
C ASN A 115 10.87 12.41 -3.83
N LEU A 116 11.44 11.67 -2.87
CA LEU A 116 10.97 11.69 -1.49
C LEU A 116 11.10 13.08 -0.88
N GLU A 117 12.26 13.73 -1.06
CA GLU A 117 12.48 15.12 -0.62
C GLU A 117 11.39 16.05 -1.16
N LYS A 118 11.09 15.96 -2.46
CA LYS A 118 10.05 16.77 -3.12
C LYS A 118 8.67 16.55 -2.51
N VAL A 119 8.29 15.30 -2.23
CA VAL A 119 7.01 14.99 -1.58
C VAL A 119 6.96 15.61 -0.17
N VAL A 120 8.02 15.44 0.62
CA VAL A 120 8.10 16.00 1.98
C VAL A 120 8.03 17.52 1.93
N ARG A 121 8.76 18.19 1.03
CA ARG A 121 8.70 19.65 0.83
C ARG A 121 7.29 20.13 0.50
N GLY A 122 6.56 19.38 -0.34
CA GLY A 122 5.15 19.65 -0.64
C GLY A 122 4.27 19.54 0.60
N ALA A 123 4.47 18.52 1.43
CA ALA A 123 3.71 18.31 2.66
C ALA A 123 3.91 19.44 3.68
N ILE A 124 5.15 19.92 3.84
CA ILE A 124 5.47 21.03 4.77
C ILE A 124 5.32 22.42 4.14
N LYS A 125 5.00 22.51 2.84
CA LYS A 125 4.93 23.75 2.06
C LYS A 125 6.21 24.61 2.13
N LYS A 126 7.38 23.95 2.16
CA LYS A 126 8.70 24.58 2.24
C LYS A 126 9.60 24.09 1.10
N TYR A 127 9.66 24.89 0.04
CA TYR A 127 10.31 24.48 -1.21
C TYR A 127 11.81 24.81 -1.29
N ASN A 128 12.34 25.59 -0.34
CA ASN A 128 13.75 26.01 -0.32
C ASN A 128 14.33 25.92 1.09
N GLY A 129 15.67 25.90 1.16
CA GLY A 129 16.41 25.80 2.41
C GLY A 129 16.35 24.42 3.08
N ASP A 130 17.00 24.32 4.23
CA ASP A 130 17.13 23.08 4.99
C ASP A 130 15.78 22.61 5.55
N ILE A 131 15.52 21.31 5.51
CA ILE A 131 14.37 20.71 6.19
C ILE A 131 14.82 20.38 7.61
N LEU A 132 14.16 20.97 8.60
CA LEU A 132 14.48 20.76 10.00
C LEU A 132 13.51 19.76 10.63
N LYS A 133 13.94 19.10 11.71
CA LYS A 133 13.08 18.19 12.49
C LYS A 133 11.77 18.84 12.93
N GLY A 134 11.80 20.13 13.28
CA GLY A 134 10.61 20.91 13.61
C GLY A 134 9.60 21.01 12.45
N ASP A 135 10.08 21.09 11.20
CA ASP A 135 9.22 21.22 10.01
C ASP A 135 8.36 19.98 9.77
N VAL A 136 8.93 18.79 10.01
CA VAL A 136 8.26 17.50 9.76
C VAL A 136 7.50 16.95 10.97
N SER A 137 7.68 17.56 12.14
CA SER A 137 7.15 17.09 13.44
C SER A 137 5.63 16.97 13.52
N LYS A 138 4.88 17.56 12.57
CA LYS A 138 3.42 17.56 12.54
C LYS A 138 2.83 16.73 11.38
N ILE A 139 3.67 16.10 10.56
CA ILE A 139 3.20 15.29 9.43
C ILE A 139 2.58 14.00 9.99
N LYS A 140 1.25 13.87 9.83
CA LYS A 140 0.50 12.65 10.17
C LYS A 140 0.19 11.78 8.96
N GLU A 141 0.21 12.38 7.77
CA GLU A 141 -0.11 11.72 6.52
C GLU A 141 0.90 12.12 5.45
N LEU A 142 1.46 11.14 4.74
CA LEU A 142 2.34 11.36 3.61
C LEU A 142 1.85 10.52 2.41
N LYS A 143 1.46 11.22 1.34
CA LYS A 143 1.11 10.61 0.05
C LYS A 143 2.30 10.70 -0.89
N ALA A 144 3.04 9.60 -1.02
CA ALA A 144 4.29 9.51 -1.78
C ALA A 144 4.23 8.43 -2.88
N SER A 145 3.03 8.03 -3.30
CA SER A 145 2.82 7.02 -4.33
C SER A 145 3.14 7.52 -5.74
N ASN A 146 3.55 6.62 -6.64
CA ASN A 146 3.86 6.92 -8.06
C ASN A 146 4.96 8.01 -8.23
N ALA A 147 5.89 8.10 -7.29
CA ALA A 147 6.87 9.18 -7.24
C ALA A 147 8.27 8.77 -7.75
N ASN A 148 8.44 7.53 -8.22
CA ASN A 148 9.75 6.97 -8.55
C ASN A 148 10.75 6.99 -7.37
N ILE A 149 10.24 6.81 -6.15
CA ILE A 149 11.06 6.72 -4.93
C ILE A 149 11.73 5.35 -4.88
N SER A 150 13.00 5.32 -4.51
CA SER A 150 13.77 4.09 -4.31
C SER A 150 14.44 4.01 -2.95
N ASN A 151 14.69 5.16 -2.31
CA ASN A 151 15.35 5.24 -1.01
C ASN A 151 14.49 6.03 -0.02
N LEU A 152 14.23 5.43 1.14
CA LEU A 152 13.39 5.98 2.20
C LEU A 152 14.15 6.75 3.28
N SER A 153 15.48 6.82 3.20
CA SER A 153 16.30 7.50 4.20
C SER A 153 15.85 8.94 4.40
N GLY A 154 15.69 9.31 5.66
CA GLY A 154 15.11 10.57 6.12
C GLY A 154 13.68 10.38 6.65
N ILE A 155 12.92 9.40 6.15
CA ILE A 155 11.52 9.18 6.55
C ILE A 155 11.35 8.80 8.02
N GLN A 156 12.36 8.19 8.64
CA GLN A 156 12.37 7.81 10.07
C GLN A 156 12.18 9.02 11.01
N ASN A 157 12.39 10.24 10.51
CA ASN A 157 12.20 11.48 11.27
C ASN A 157 10.73 11.94 11.32
N LEU A 158 9.84 11.37 10.49
CA LEU A 158 8.42 11.72 10.43
C LEU A 158 7.63 10.90 11.48
N THR A 159 8.03 11.02 12.75
CA THR A 159 7.60 10.13 13.84
C THR A 159 6.11 10.23 14.19
N GLU A 160 5.42 11.26 13.73
CA GLU A 160 3.98 11.45 13.91
C GLU A 160 3.12 10.82 12.81
N LEU A 161 3.72 10.15 11.82
CA LEU A 161 2.98 9.49 10.74
C LEU A 161 2.03 8.42 11.28
N THR A 162 0.77 8.55 10.89
CA THR A 162 -0.28 7.54 11.08
C THR A 162 -0.69 6.91 9.75
N LEU A 163 -0.61 7.66 8.64
CA LEU A 163 -1.00 7.21 7.30
C LEU A 163 0.17 7.38 6.32
N LEU A 164 0.62 6.30 5.69
CA LEU A 164 1.73 6.34 4.75
C LEU A 164 1.40 5.57 3.47
N TYR A 165 1.40 6.30 2.35
CA TYR A 165 1.13 5.74 1.02
C TYR A 165 2.39 5.83 0.16
N LEU A 166 2.93 4.67 -0.21
CA LEU A 166 4.21 4.50 -0.94
C LEU A 166 4.07 3.54 -2.14
N TYR A 167 2.85 3.22 -2.57
CA TYR A 167 2.60 2.30 -3.66
C TYR A 167 3.12 2.79 -5.02
N ASN A 168 3.36 1.85 -5.94
CA ASN A 168 3.88 2.11 -7.30
C ASN A 168 5.20 2.90 -7.28
N ASN A 169 6.18 2.44 -6.51
CA ASN A 169 7.53 3.02 -6.45
C ASN A 169 8.57 1.94 -6.83
N LYS A 170 9.84 2.18 -6.49
CA LYS A 170 10.96 1.27 -6.75
C LYS A 170 11.65 0.86 -5.45
N ILE A 171 10.90 0.83 -4.34
CA ILE A 171 11.42 0.56 -2.99
C ILE A 171 11.70 -0.93 -2.85
N ASP A 172 12.91 -1.29 -2.40
CA ASP A 172 13.29 -2.65 -2.05
C ASP A 172 13.64 -2.79 -0.55
N ASN A 173 14.08 -1.70 0.09
CA ASN A 173 14.41 -1.61 1.50
C ASN A 173 13.46 -0.67 2.25
N ILE A 174 12.88 -1.17 3.34
CA ILE A 174 11.95 -0.44 4.20
C ILE A 174 12.44 -0.28 5.65
N ASP A 175 13.73 -0.49 5.91
CA ASP A 175 14.31 -0.43 7.26
C ASP A 175 14.10 0.92 7.96
N ASP A 176 14.05 2.01 7.19
CA ASP A 176 13.78 3.35 7.72
C ASP A 176 12.36 3.50 8.31
N LEU A 177 11.45 2.54 8.06
CA LEU A 177 10.10 2.54 8.64
C LEU A 177 10.05 2.06 10.10
N LYS A 178 11.11 1.41 10.62
CA LYS A 178 11.14 0.77 11.96
C LYS A 178 10.74 1.70 13.11
N ALA A 179 11.00 3.01 12.97
CA ALA A 179 10.74 4.01 13.99
C ALA A 179 9.31 4.59 13.94
N LEU A 180 8.54 4.31 12.89
CA LEU A 180 7.23 4.93 12.64
C LEU A 180 6.09 4.18 13.36
N THR A 181 6.25 3.96 14.67
CA THR A 181 5.37 3.09 15.47
C THR A 181 3.94 3.59 15.63
N LYS A 182 3.63 4.82 15.19
CA LYS A 182 2.28 5.40 15.17
C LYS A 182 1.49 5.06 13.91
N LEU A 183 2.09 4.38 12.92
CA LEU A 183 1.40 3.99 11.70
C LEU A 183 0.20 3.09 12.00
N THR A 184 -0.94 3.47 11.43
CA THR A 184 -2.19 2.69 11.41
C THR A 184 -2.50 2.18 10.01
N VAL A 185 -2.13 2.93 8.97
CA VAL A 185 -2.26 2.52 7.57
C VAL A 185 -0.91 2.63 6.87
N LEU A 186 -0.50 1.53 6.24
CA LEU A 186 0.70 1.46 5.41
C LEU A 186 0.38 0.79 4.08
N ASP A 187 0.63 1.52 3.00
CA ASP A 187 0.41 1.06 1.64
C ASP A 187 1.74 1.03 0.86
N LEU A 188 2.20 -0.16 0.51
CA LEU A 188 3.48 -0.46 -0.11
C LEU A 188 3.35 -1.34 -1.36
N TYR A 189 2.16 -1.45 -1.94
CA TYR A 189 1.95 -2.34 -3.08
C TYR A 189 2.75 -1.92 -4.33
N ASN A 190 2.99 -2.86 -5.25
CA ASN A 190 3.75 -2.63 -6.49
C ASN A 190 5.11 -1.97 -6.22
N ASN A 191 5.94 -2.64 -5.43
CA ASN A 191 7.32 -2.26 -5.15
C ASN A 191 8.23 -3.48 -5.43
N LYS A 192 9.43 -3.52 -4.84
CA LYS A 192 10.40 -4.59 -5.01
C LYS A 192 10.81 -5.20 -3.66
N ILE A 193 9.94 -5.11 -2.67
CA ILE A 193 10.25 -5.46 -1.27
C ILE A 193 10.37 -6.97 -1.13
N GLU A 194 11.46 -7.42 -0.51
CA GLU A 194 11.69 -8.82 -0.15
C GLU A 194 11.64 -9.00 1.37
N ASN A 195 12.27 -8.09 2.12
CA ASN A 195 12.38 -8.17 3.58
C ASN A 195 11.44 -7.16 4.27
N ILE A 196 10.53 -7.69 5.08
CA ILE A 196 9.56 -6.88 5.85
C ILE A 196 9.82 -6.85 7.36
N ASN A 197 11.04 -7.14 7.82
CA ASN A 197 11.40 -7.13 9.24
C ASN A 197 11.22 -5.77 9.91
N ALA A 198 11.24 -4.68 9.12
CA ALA A 198 10.96 -3.34 9.61
C ALA A 198 9.58 -3.20 10.27
N LEU A 199 8.61 -4.03 9.87
CA LEU A 199 7.22 -3.94 10.31
C LEU A 199 6.99 -4.51 11.72
N LYS A 200 7.94 -5.28 12.27
CA LYS A 200 7.76 -6.08 13.50
C LYS A 200 7.24 -5.31 14.72
N LYS A 201 7.56 -4.01 14.81
CA LYS A 201 7.17 -3.14 15.94
C LYS A 201 6.03 -2.18 15.60
N LEU A 202 5.46 -2.23 14.40
CA LEU A 202 4.39 -1.34 13.96
C LEU A 202 3.01 -1.87 14.42
N THR A 203 2.89 -2.17 15.71
CA THR A 203 1.74 -2.88 16.29
C THR A 203 0.43 -2.11 16.24
N ASN A 204 0.45 -0.81 15.87
CA ASN A 204 -0.73 0.01 15.66
C ASN A 204 -1.35 -0.15 14.27
N LEU A 205 -0.71 -0.89 13.36
CA LEU A 205 -1.25 -1.12 12.02
C LEU A 205 -2.61 -1.82 12.08
N THR A 206 -3.58 -1.23 11.41
CA THR A 206 -4.91 -1.78 11.15
C THR A 206 -5.06 -2.19 9.69
N THR A 207 -4.33 -1.56 8.79
CA THR A 207 -4.40 -1.80 7.34
C THR A 207 -3.01 -1.85 6.75
N LEU A 208 -2.70 -2.95 6.05
CA LEU A 208 -1.42 -3.18 5.41
C LEU A 208 -1.60 -3.75 4.00
N TYR A 209 -1.15 -2.99 3.00
CA TYR A 209 -1.11 -3.43 1.60
C TYR A 209 0.34 -3.69 1.19
N LEU A 210 0.64 -4.95 0.83
CA LEU A 210 1.96 -5.42 0.42
C LEU A 210 1.91 -6.21 -0.89
N TRP A 211 0.80 -6.16 -1.61
CA TRP A 211 0.62 -6.94 -2.83
C TRP A 211 1.57 -6.55 -3.96
N ASN A 212 1.85 -7.54 -4.82
CA ASN A 212 2.81 -7.47 -5.92
C ASN A 212 4.18 -6.91 -5.49
N ASN A 213 4.79 -7.63 -4.55
CA ASN A 213 6.17 -7.47 -4.12
C ASN A 213 6.91 -8.81 -4.35
N LYS A 214 7.95 -9.10 -3.59
CA LYS A 214 8.75 -10.33 -3.71
C LYS A 214 8.91 -11.05 -2.37
N ILE A 215 7.98 -10.83 -1.45
CA ILE A 215 8.04 -11.30 -0.06
C ILE A 215 7.87 -12.82 -0.03
N ASP A 216 8.71 -13.51 0.73
CA ASP A 216 8.59 -14.95 0.98
C ASP A 216 8.43 -15.28 2.48
N ASN A 217 9.07 -14.51 3.36
CA ASN A 217 8.96 -14.62 4.81
C ASN A 217 8.09 -13.49 5.39
N ILE A 218 7.09 -13.87 6.19
CA ILE A 218 6.16 -12.94 6.86
C ILE A 218 6.18 -13.02 8.39
N ASP A 219 7.23 -13.59 9.00
CA ASP A 219 7.35 -13.76 10.46
C ASP A 219 7.24 -12.45 11.25
N SER A 220 7.63 -11.33 10.64
CA SER A 220 7.51 -10.01 11.24
C SER A 220 6.07 -9.56 11.48
N LEU A 221 5.08 -10.21 10.86
CA LEU A 221 3.66 -9.88 11.02
C LEU A 221 3.03 -10.48 12.29
N ASN A 222 3.70 -11.44 12.96
CA ASN A 222 3.10 -12.26 14.01
C ASN A 222 2.56 -11.50 15.25
N GLY A 223 3.03 -10.27 15.48
CA GLY A 223 2.62 -9.39 16.57
C GLY A 223 1.65 -8.29 16.17
N LEU A 224 1.25 -8.18 14.90
CA LEU A 224 0.42 -7.10 14.37
C LEU A 224 -1.08 -7.37 14.57
N THR A 225 -1.47 -7.75 15.78
CA THR A 225 -2.82 -8.26 16.11
C THR A 225 -3.96 -7.25 15.94
N ASN A 226 -3.65 -5.99 15.67
CA ASN A 226 -4.62 -4.94 15.36
C ASN A 226 -5.01 -4.89 13.87
N LEU A 227 -4.35 -5.67 13.00
CA LEU A 227 -4.69 -5.74 11.58
C LEU A 227 -6.13 -6.23 11.38
N THR A 228 -6.88 -5.48 10.59
CA THR A 228 -8.21 -5.83 10.09
C THR A 228 -8.19 -6.07 8.58
N VAL A 229 -7.26 -5.43 7.86
CA VAL A 229 -7.07 -5.62 6.42
C VAL A 229 -5.60 -5.95 6.16
N LEU A 230 -5.36 -7.08 5.50
CA LEU A 230 -4.05 -7.51 5.04
C LEU A 230 -4.14 -8.03 3.62
N ASP A 231 -3.37 -7.42 2.72
CA ASP A 231 -3.27 -7.83 1.33
C ASP A 231 -1.82 -8.20 0.99
N LEU A 232 -1.62 -9.48 0.68
CA LEU A 232 -0.35 -10.10 0.34
C LEU A 232 -0.40 -10.75 -1.05
N TRP A 233 -1.39 -10.38 -1.88
CA TRP A 233 -1.54 -10.92 -3.23
C TRP A 233 -0.25 -10.83 -4.04
N GLY A 234 0.06 -11.86 -4.84
CA GLY A 234 1.16 -11.78 -5.80
C GLY A 234 2.54 -11.63 -5.15
N ASN A 235 2.83 -12.48 -4.16
CA ASN A 235 4.13 -12.59 -3.52
C ASN A 235 4.70 -14.01 -3.72
N LYS A 236 5.63 -14.45 -2.87
CA LYS A 236 6.30 -15.77 -2.95
C LYS A 236 6.13 -16.57 -1.65
N ILE A 237 5.11 -16.26 -0.87
CA ILE A 237 4.88 -16.78 0.48
C ILE A 237 4.50 -18.26 0.40
N ASN A 238 5.08 -19.09 1.26
CA ASN A 238 4.73 -20.52 1.38
C ASN A 238 4.30 -20.92 2.80
N ASP A 239 4.78 -20.23 3.82
CA ASP A 239 4.46 -20.41 5.23
C ASP A 239 3.68 -19.18 5.73
N ILE A 240 2.53 -19.45 6.37
CA ILE A 240 1.65 -18.43 6.92
C ILE A 240 1.43 -18.58 8.43
N ASP A 241 2.29 -19.32 9.15
CA ASP A 241 2.18 -19.49 10.60
C ASP A 241 2.25 -18.19 11.39
N ALA A 242 2.91 -17.17 10.83
CA ALA A 242 2.92 -15.82 11.39
C ALA A 242 1.49 -15.25 11.55
N LEU A 243 0.54 -15.66 10.71
CA LEU A 243 -0.81 -15.11 10.72
C LEU A 243 -1.69 -15.66 11.84
N LYS A 244 -1.33 -16.78 12.48
CA LYS A 244 -2.23 -17.54 13.39
C LYS A 244 -2.87 -16.76 14.55
N ARG A 245 -2.32 -15.58 14.89
CA ARG A 245 -2.82 -14.69 15.96
C ARG A 245 -3.56 -13.45 15.45
N LEU A 246 -3.62 -13.25 14.14
CA LEU A 246 -4.25 -12.09 13.50
C LEU A 246 -5.77 -12.29 13.32
N THR A 247 -6.44 -12.76 14.37
CA THR A 247 -7.87 -13.14 14.34
C THR A 247 -8.83 -11.93 14.27
N ASN A 248 -8.30 -10.71 14.20
CA ASN A 248 -9.06 -9.49 13.95
C ASN A 248 -9.22 -9.16 12.46
N LEU A 249 -8.58 -9.92 11.57
CA LEU A 249 -8.69 -9.75 10.14
C LEU A 249 -10.14 -9.94 9.67
N THR A 250 -10.63 -8.97 8.91
CA THR A 250 -11.91 -8.98 8.20
C THR A 250 -11.71 -9.15 6.70
N VAL A 251 -10.55 -8.76 6.18
CA VAL A 251 -10.15 -8.96 4.78
C VAL A 251 -8.74 -9.52 4.74
N LEU A 252 -8.57 -10.65 4.07
CA LEU A 252 -7.27 -11.29 3.86
C LEU A 252 -7.15 -11.78 2.41
N ASP A 253 -6.19 -11.22 1.69
CA ASP A 253 -5.81 -11.71 0.35
C ASP A 253 -4.42 -12.36 0.41
N LEU A 254 -4.40 -13.67 0.19
CA LEU A 254 -3.20 -14.50 0.09
C LEU A 254 -3.07 -15.15 -1.29
N SER A 255 -3.95 -14.77 -2.24
CA SER A 255 -3.98 -15.40 -3.55
C SER A 255 -2.71 -15.10 -4.36
N ASN A 256 -2.39 -15.96 -5.33
CA ASN A 256 -1.17 -15.87 -6.15
C ASN A 256 0.13 -15.87 -5.30
N ASN A 257 0.29 -16.93 -4.50
CA ASN A 257 1.47 -17.21 -3.68
C ASN A 257 1.91 -18.67 -3.89
N LYS A 258 2.64 -19.27 -2.93
CA LYS A 258 3.13 -20.66 -2.95
C LYS A 258 2.66 -21.45 -1.73
N ILE A 259 1.51 -21.07 -1.16
CA ILE A 259 0.96 -21.64 0.07
C ILE A 259 0.35 -23.00 -0.24
N ASN A 260 0.66 -24.03 0.55
CA ASN A 260 0.03 -25.35 0.44
C ASN A 260 -0.66 -25.80 1.73
N ASN A 261 -0.38 -25.13 2.85
CA ASN A 261 -0.92 -25.42 4.17
C ASN A 261 -1.53 -24.15 4.75
N ILE A 262 -2.81 -24.23 5.10
CA ILE A 262 -3.59 -23.12 5.64
C ILE A 262 -4.09 -23.36 7.07
N ASN A 263 -3.49 -24.30 7.80
CA ASN A 263 -3.88 -24.60 9.18
C ASN A 263 -3.83 -23.38 10.10
N SER A 264 -2.95 -22.42 9.82
CA SER A 264 -2.81 -21.17 10.54
C SER A 264 -4.04 -20.26 10.43
N LEU A 265 -4.95 -20.51 9.48
CA LEU A 265 -6.22 -19.78 9.31
C LEU A 265 -7.37 -20.32 10.18
N LYS A 266 -7.13 -21.36 10.99
CA LYS A 266 -8.15 -21.91 11.89
C LYS A 266 -8.70 -20.82 12.82
N GLY A 267 -10.03 -20.68 12.85
CA GLY A 267 -10.72 -19.78 13.78
C GLY A 267 -10.74 -18.31 13.37
N PHE A 268 -10.48 -17.98 12.11
CA PHE A 268 -10.60 -16.62 11.56
C PHE A 268 -12.07 -16.25 11.30
N THR A 269 -12.92 -16.38 12.32
CA THR A 269 -14.38 -16.21 12.22
C THR A 269 -14.86 -14.77 12.02
N LYS A 270 -13.92 -13.80 11.89
CA LYS A 270 -14.22 -12.40 11.58
C LYS A 270 -13.98 -12.04 10.11
N LEU A 271 -13.46 -12.97 9.31
CA LEU A 271 -13.24 -12.73 7.89
C LEU A 271 -14.58 -12.58 7.17
N ASN A 272 -14.71 -11.49 6.43
CA ASN A 272 -15.77 -11.28 5.45
C ASN A 272 -15.26 -11.60 4.04
N ALA A 273 -13.97 -11.39 3.79
CA ALA A 273 -13.33 -11.68 2.50
C ALA A 273 -12.04 -12.48 2.69
N LEU A 274 -11.93 -13.60 1.99
CA LEU A 274 -10.76 -14.47 2.00
C LEU A 274 -10.42 -14.96 0.59
N TYR A 275 -9.26 -14.57 0.10
CA TYR A 275 -8.75 -14.99 -1.20
C TYR A 275 -7.52 -15.90 -1.03
N LEU A 276 -7.60 -17.11 -1.58
CA LEU A 276 -6.60 -18.17 -1.50
C LEU A 276 -6.23 -18.74 -2.87
N GLY A 277 -6.91 -18.32 -3.94
CA GLY A 277 -6.73 -18.83 -5.29
C GLY A 277 -5.30 -18.69 -5.80
N THR A 278 -4.97 -19.45 -6.85
CA THR A 278 -3.61 -19.46 -7.41
C THR A 278 -2.55 -19.79 -6.35
N ASN A 279 -2.86 -20.75 -5.48
CA ASN A 279 -1.95 -21.40 -4.55
C ASN A 279 -2.07 -22.93 -4.70
N PRO A 280 -1.01 -23.71 -4.41
CA PRO A 280 -1.07 -25.18 -4.41
C PRO A 280 -1.78 -25.77 -3.17
N ILE A 281 -2.93 -25.23 -2.77
CA ILE A 281 -3.74 -25.72 -1.64
C ILE A 281 -4.68 -26.83 -2.12
N THR A 282 -4.70 -27.96 -1.42
CA THR A 282 -5.56 -29.11 -1.73
C THR A 282 -6.65 -29.36 -0.70
N ASP A 283 -6.55 -28.77 0.49
CA ASP A 283 -7.50 -28.96 1.59
C ASP A 283 -7.94 -27.62 2.15
N TYR A 284 -9.24 -27.32 1.99
CA TYR A 284 -9.88 -26.10 2.49
C TYR A 284 -10.75 -26.37 3.73
N SER A 285 -10.81 -27.60 4.24
CA SER A 285 -11.69 -28.00 5.34
C SER A 285 -11.51 -27.14 6.60
N ILE A 286 -10.31 -26.61 6.83
CA ILE A 286 -10.01 -25.74 7.97
C ILE A 286 -10.83 -24.44 7.98
N THR A 287 -11.29 -23.97 6.82
CA THR A 287 -12.12 -22.77 6.71
C THR A 287 -13.60 -23.07 6.99
N GLY A 288 -13.98 -24.34 7.12
CA GLY A 288 -15.38 -24.78 7.16
C GLY A 288 -16.22 -24.11 8.25
N SER A 289 -15.62 -23.75 9.39
CA SER A 289 -16.36 -23.10 10.50
C SER A 289 -16.77 -21.65 10.25
N TYR A 290 -16.23 -21.00 9.22
CA TYR A 290 -16.54 -19.60 8.87
C TYR A 290 -16.75 -19.40 7.36
N TYR A 291 -16.70 -20.47 6.56
CA TYR A 291 -16.80 -20.39 5.10
C TYR A 291 -18.14 -19.80 4.62
N SER A 292 -19.25 -20.09 5.32
CA SER A 292 -20.57 -19.54 5.02
C SER A 292 -20.66 -18.03 5.23
N ASP A 293 -19.80 -17.48 6.09
CA ASP A 293 -19.83 -16.07 6.51
C ASP A 293 -18.99 -15.19 5.57
N LEU A 294 -18.17 -15.81 4.70
CA LEU A 294 -17.40 -15.11 3.67
C LEU A 294 -18.34 -14.57 2.59
N GLU A 295 -18.46 -13.24 2.52
CA GLU A 295 -19.11 -12.51 1.44
C GLU A 295 -18.34 -12.66 0.12
N ASP A 296 -17.01 -12.54 0.18
CA ASP A 296 -16.12 -12.64 -0.96
C ASP A 296 -15.06 -13.75 -0.78
N LYS A 297 -14.90 -14.60 -1.79
CA LYS A 297 -13.94 -15.71 -1.82
C LYS A 297 -13.69 -16.21 -3.24
N ASP A 298 -12.51 -16.78 -3.47
CA ASP A 298 -12.06 -17.31 -4.77
C ASP A 298 -11.75 -18.82 -4.76
N PHE A 299 -12.22 -19.53 -3.74
CA PHE A 299 -12.05 -20.98 -3.59
C PHE A 299 -13.37 -21.64 -3.17
N ILE A 300 -13.47 -22.95 -3.38
CA ILE A 300 -14.65 -23.75 -3.05
C ILE A 300 -14.27 -24.75 -1.97
N LEU A 301 -15.08 -24.79 -0.90
CA LEU A 301 -15.01 -25.86 0.10
C LEU A 301 -15.51 -27.16 -0.52
N GLN A 302 -14.61 -28.15 -0.66
CA GLN A 302 -14.93 -29.49 -1.18
C GLN A 302 -15.60 -30.36 -0.12
#